data_AF-A0A0B6YX84-F1
#
_entry.id   AF-A0A0B6YX84-F1
#
_cell.length_a   1.000
_cell.length_b   1.000
_cell.length_c   1.000
_cell.angle_alpha   90.00
_cell.angle_beta   90.00
_cell.angle_gamma   90.00
#
_symmetry.space_group_name_H-M   'P 1'
#
loop_
_entity.id
_entity.type
_entity.pdbx_description
1 polymer ?
#
loop_
_entity_poly.entity_id
_entity_poly.type
_entity_poly.pdbx_seq_one_letter_code
_entity_poly.pdbx_strand_id
1 'polypeptide(L)'
;KVSPDLSCLSVVVKISRADCTEFVIKTYDTSLLLTRHEEIRLLASKYVMIASAQMELQVIIQQMCEAWEEILRDMDSKLLKFAESKKKHNGGSVSNDFLELLLFGTTSLELQSFLLQDLTDKGLKKLGFSIENSYSNIQKLVVRQLQRVSQNITSHLSDLHGMSQWYDKYGVLGLNPDKVRAAVQVAGAFAVSASELQQVIDTSIKNFKAFFRWLYIAILRLSNEHPPGEINKMTQHDIKFVADFLRDNFTHLLGEDEDDEHTTSSSKTQGFKLEKVGQYLKKEDLVQPPNYSDNPWIQFLNSTTFHRDSKILYPCMQGKSILQRKDLLDEAVENAVLEPA
;
A
#
# COMPACT_ATOMS: atom_id res chain seq x y z
N LYS A 1 21.97 -38.57 5.94
CA LYS A 1 22.53 -38.74 4.57
C LYS A 1 21.40 -39.16 3.65
N VAL A 2 21.11 -38.34 2.65
CA VAL A 2 20.20 -38.70 1.55
C VAL A 2 21.00 -39.52 0.54
N SER A 3 20.41 -40.59 0.05
CA SER A 3 20.98 -41.39 -1.04
C SER A 3 20.95 -40.61 -2.37
N PRO A 4 21.96 -40.75 -3.24
CA PRO A 4 22.06 -39.96 -4.48
C PRO A 4 20.94 -40.30 -5.48
N ASP A 5 20.36 -41.48 -5.37
CA ASP A 5 19.19 -41.97 -6.09
C ASP A 5 17.87 -41.65 -5.37
N LEU A 6 17.87 -40.90 -4.26
CA LEU A 6 16.68 -40.52 -3.50
C LEU A 6 15.82 -41.71 -3.02
N SER A 7 16.36 -42.92 -2.96
CA SER A 7 15.63 -44.14 -2.57
C SER A 7 15.48 -44.29 -1.05
N CYS A 8 16.49 -43.83 -0.30
CA CYS A 8 16.49 -43.87 1.16
C CYS A 8 17.07 -42.60 1.81
N LEU A 9 16.53 -42.28 2.99
CA LEU A 9 17.04 -41.26 3.90
C LEU A 9 17.54 -41.94 5.19
N SER A 10 18.85 -41.92 5.41
CA SER A 10 19.46 -42.47 6.63
C SER A 10 19.85 -41.36 7.61
N VAL A 11 19.29 -41.38 8.81
CA VAL A 11 19.50 -40.38 9.87
C VAL A 11 20.13 -41.04 11.09
N VAL A 12 21.18 -40.44 11.64
CA VAL A 12 21.77 -40.87 12.91
C VAL A 12 21.19 -40.00 14.01
N VAL A 13 20.46 -40.61 14.94
CA VAL A 13 19.81 -39.93 16.06
C VAL A 13 20.57 -40.26 17.34
N LYS A 14 21.06 -39.22 18.01
CA LYS A 14 21.63 -39.34 19.35
C LYS A 14 20.49 -39.23 20.37
N ILE A 15 20.30 -40.25 21.19
CA ILE A 15 19.34 -40.27 22.28
C ILE A 15 20.15 -40.23 23.58
N SER A 16 20.07 -39.11 24.30
CA SER A 16 20.73 -38.94 25.60
C SER A 16 19.71 -39.21 26.71
N ARG A 17 19.99 -40.21 27.54
CA ARG A 17 19.29 -40.46 28.81
C ARG A 17 20.25 -40.19 29.97
N ALA A 18 19.71 -40.00 31.18
CA ALA A 18 20.44 -39.51 32.35
C ALA A 18 21.79 -40.19 32.61
N ASP A 19 21.92 -41.49 32.30
CA ASP A 19 23.14 -42.29 32.55
C ASP A 19 23.79 -42.88 31.27
N CYS A 20 23.26 -42.56 30.08
CA CYS A 20 23.66 -43.24 28.84
C CYS A 20 23.43 -42.38 27.59
N THR A 21 24.38 -42.43 26.64
CA THR A 21 24.22 -41.85 25.30
C THR A 21 24.15 -42.97 24.27
N GLU A 22 23.00 -43.12 23.60
CA GLU A 22 22.80 -44.09 22.52
C GLU A 22 22.79 -43.39 21.15
N PHE A 23 23.39 -44.03 20.15
CA PHE A 23 23.30 -43.60 18.75
C PHE A 23 22.48 -44.62 17.98
N VAL A 24 21.35 -44.20 17.41
CA VAL A 24 20.46 -45.05 16.62
C VAL A 24 20.48 -44.58 15.16
N ILE A 25 20.72 -45.50 14.23
CA ILE A 25 20.57 -45.23 12.80
C ILE A 25 19.13 -45.57 12.42
N LYS A 26 18.39 -44.59 11.90
CA LYS A 26 17.06 -44.78 11.30
C LYS A 26 17.15 -44.58 9.80
N THR A 27 16.63 -45.53 9.04
CA THR A 27 16.53 -45.42 7.58
C THR A 27 15.05 -45.33 7.21
N TYR A 28 14.70 -44.32 6.42
CA TYR A 28 13.37 -44.09 5.91
C TYR A 28 13.35 -44.36 4.41
N ASP A 29 12.28 -45.02 3.94
CA ASP A 29 12.04 -45.21 2.51
C ASP A 29 11.53 -43.88 1.91
N THR A 30 12.19 -43.44 0.84
CA THR A 30 11.83 -42.24 0.08
C THR A 30 11.43 -42.58 -1.35
N SER A 31 10.93 -43.79 -1.59
CA SER A 31 10.43 -44.28 -2.89
C SER A 31 9.49 -43.34 -3.64
N LEU A 32 8.68 -42.53 -2.94
CA LEU A 32 7.87 -41.47 -3.55
C LEU A 32 8.71 -40.39 -4.23
N LEU A 33 9.81 -39.96 -3.59
CA LEU A 33 10.74 -38.95 -4.15
C LEU A 33 11.41 -39.48 -5.42
N LEU A 34 11.79 -40.77 -5.43
CA LEU A 34 12.38 -41.41 -6.59
C LEU A 34 11.38 -41.52 -7.76
N THR A 35 10.15 -41.97 -7.47
CA THR A 35 9.12 -42.21 -8.50
C THR A 35 8.63 -40.91 -9.13
N ARG A 36 8.57 -39.81 -8.36
CA ARG A 36 8.01 -38.51 -8.78
C ARG A 36 9.01 -37.35 -8.77
N HIS A 37 10.29 -37.66 -8.99
CA HIS A 37 11.38 -36.68 -8.90
C HIS A 37 11.19 -35.48 -9.84
N GLU A 38 10.68 -35.69 -11.06
CA GLU A 38 10.43 -34.61 -12.01
C GLU A 38 9.30 -33.68 -11.54
N GLU A 39 8.20 -34.25 -11.06
CA GLU A 39 7.07 -33.49 -10.53
C GLU A 39 7.47 -32.68 -9.29
N ILE A 40 8.22 -33.29 -8.37
CA ILE A 40 8.73 -32.63 -7.16
C ILE A 40 9.72 -31.53 -7.51
N ARG A 41 10.62 -31.77 -8.48
CA ARG A 41 11.57 -30.76 -8.96
C ARG A 41 10.85 -29.55 -9.54
N LEU A 42 9.81 -29.78 -10.35
CA LEU A 42 9.02 -28.68 -10.94
C LEU A 42 8.23 -27.92 -9.86
N LEU A 43 7.59 -28.64 -8.93
CA LEU A 43 6.85 -28.06 -7.81
C LEU A 43 7.76 -27.20 -6.93
N ALA A 44 8.90 -27.74 -6.50
CA ALA A 44 9.90 -27.02 -5.71
C ALA A 44 10.41 -25.78 -6.44
N SER A 45 10.66 -25.88 -7.75
CA SER A 45 11.05 -24.71 -8.55
C SER A 45 9.97 -23.63 -8.56
N LYS A 46 8.68 -23.99 -8.68
CA LYS A 46 7.58 -23.02 -8.62
C LYS A 46 7.46 -22.39 -7.24
N TYR A 47 7.62 -23.16 -6.17
CA TYR A 47 7.59 -22.65 -4.80
C TYR A 47 8.71 -21.66 -4.52
N VAL A 48 9.94 -21.95 -4.97
CA VAL A 48 11.06 -21.01 -4.84
C VAL A 48 10.79 -19.72 -5.61
N MET A 49 10.20 -19.79 -6.81
CA MET A 49 9.83 -18.60 -7.59
C MET A 49 8.77 -17.76 -6.87
N ILE A 50 7.73 -18.39 -6.31
CA ILE A 50 6.67 -17.71 -5.56
C ILE A 50 7.25 -17.06 -4.29
N ALA A 51 8.02 -17.80 -3.50
CA ALA A 51 8.63 -17.29 -2.27
C ALA A 51 9.60 -16.12 -2.54
N SER A 52 10.39 -16.21 -3.61
CA SER A 52 11.29 -15.12 -4.03
C SER A 52 10.49 -13.87 -4.41
N ALA A 53 9.37 -14.03 -5.12
CA ALA A 53 8.49 -12.91 -5.48
C ALA A 53 7.77 -12.30 -4.26
N GLN A 54 7.40 -13.09 -3.24
CA GLN A 54 6.86 -12.58 -1.98
C GLN A 54 7.91 -11.77 -1.19
N MET A 55 9.17 -12.21 -1.18
CA MET A 55 10.27 -11.44 -0.59
C MET A 55 10.49 -10.12 -1.34
N GLU A 56 10.49 -10.14 -2.68
CA GLU A 56 10.57 -8.93 -3.50
C GLU A 56 9.40 -7.98 -3.19
N LEU A 57 8.18 -8.51 -3.07
CA LEU A 57 6.98 -7.74 -2.71
C LEU A 57 7.12 -7.05 -1.35
N GLN A 58 7.62 -7.75 -0.33
CA GLN A 58 7.86 -7.18 1.00
C GLN A 58 8.84 -6.01 0.95
N VAL A 59 9.94 -6.15 0.21
CA VAL A 59 10.94 -5.08 0.05
C VAL A 59 10.35 -3.87 -0.65
N ILE A 60 9.54 -4.06 -1.70
CA ILE A 60 8.89 -2.96 -2.42
C ILE A 60 7.94 -2.19 -1.50
N ILE A 61 7.09 -2.89 -0.73
CA ILE A 61 6.16 -2.25 0.21
C ILE A 61 6.93 -1.47 1.27
N GLN A 62 8.00 -2.04 1.82
CA GLN A 62 8.85 -1.36 2.79
C GLN A 62 9.45 -0.05 2.23
N GLN A 63 10.00 -0.08 1.01
CA GLN A 63 10.52 1.11 0.34
C GLN A 63 9.44 2.17 0.09
N MET A 64 8.21 1.74 -0.23
CA MET A 64 7.08 2.65 -0.39
C MET A 64 6.70 3.32 0.94
N CYS A 65 6.67 2.57 2.04
CA CYS A 65 6.43 3.11 3.37
C CYS A 65 7.51 4.10 3.79
N GLU A 66 8.78 3.80 3.54
CA GLU A 66 9.90 4.70 3.86
C GLU A 66 9.82 6.01 3.08
N ALA A 67 9.59 5.95 1.76
CA ALA A 67 9.42 7.13 0.91
C ALA A 67 8.19 7.96 1.32
N TRP A 68 7.15 7.30 1.82
CA TRP A 68 5.96 7.95 2.36
C TRP A 68 6.22 8.68 3.68
N GLU A 69 6.92 8.03 4.61
CA GLU A 69 7.29 8.63 5.89
C GLU A 69 8.22 9.84 5.70
N GLU A 70 9.08 9.83 4.69
CA GLU A 70 9.90 10.99 4.30
C GLU A 70 9.02 12.18 3.89
N ILE A 71 7.97 11.96 3.10
CA ILE A 71 7.01 13.02 2.72
C ILE A 71 6.31 13.58 3.96
N LEU A 72 5.82 12.71 4.84
CA LEU A 72 5.14 13.13 6.07
C LEU A 72 6.08 13.98 6.93
N ARG A 73 7.33 13.55 7.11
CA ARG A 73 8.33 14.28 7.91
C ARG A 73 8.63 15.67 7.33
N ASP A 74 8.76 15.77 6.02
CA ASP A 74 9.00 17.04 5.33
C ASP A 74 7.81 18.01 5.47
N MET A 75 6.58 17.51 5.33
CA MET A 75 5.37 18.32 5.50
C MET A 75 5.14 18.72 6.97
N ASP A 76 5.28 17.78 7.91
CA ASP A 76 5.09 18.00 9.35
C ASP A 76 6.11 19.02 9.88
N SER A 77 7.37 18.96 9.43
CA SER A 77 8.40 19.89 9.91
C SER A 77 8.08 21.38 9.66
N LYS A 78 7.21 21.67 8.68
CA LYS A 78 6.83 23.04 8.27
C LYS A 78 5.38 23.40 8.60
N LEU A 79 4.41 22.54 8.28
CA LEU A 79 2.99 22.82 8.48
C LEU A 79 2.54 22.57 9.92
N LEU A 80 3.13 21.60 10.61
CA LEU A 80 2.72 21.25 11.98
C LEU A 80 3.10 22.36 12.98
N LYS A 81 4.28 22.98 12.81
CA LYS A 81 4.69 24.14 13.62
C LYS A 81 3.72 25.31 13.49
N PHE A 82 3.22 25.56 12.27
CA PHE A 82 2.21 26.58 12.02
C PHE A 82 0.87 26.20 12.65
N ALA A 83 0.42 24.95 12.46
CA ALA A 83 -0.82 24.44 13.03
C ALA A 83 -0.82 24.51 14.57
N GLU A 84 0.29 24.14 15.22
CA GLU A 84 0.44 24.18 16.67
C GLU A 84 0.50 25.62 17.21
N SER A 85 1.22 26.52 16.52
CA SER A 85 1.27 27.94 16.88
C SER A 85 -0.13 28.56 16.84
N LYS A 86 -0.88 28.26 15.78
CA LYS A 86 -2.24 28.78 15.59
C LYS A 86 -3.24 28.23 16.61
N LYS A 87 -3.16 26.94 16.94
CA LYS A 87 -4.02 26.32 17.96
C LYS A 87 -3.83 26.97 19.34
N LYS A 88 -2.61 27.43 19.66
CA LYS A 88 -2.30 28.10 20.93
C LYS A 88 -2.82 29.54 21.00
N HIS A 89 -2.93 30.24 19.86
CA HIS A 89 -3.19 31.67 19.85
C HIS A 89 -4.63 32.06 19.46
N ASN A 90 -5.32 31.29 18.61
CA ASN A 90 -6.58 31.77 18.01
C ASN A 90 -7.68 30.72 17.79
N GLY A 91 -7.51 29.47 18.22
CA GLY A 91 -8.55 28.42 18.14
C GLY A 91 -9.02 28.05 16.72
N GLY A 92 -8.48 28.65 15.65
CA GLY A 92 -8.90 28.43 14.27
C GLY A 92 -8.11 27.31 13.56
N SER A 93 -8.77 26.62 12.62
CA SER A 93 -8.14 25.56 11.81
C SER A 93 -7.24 26.14 10.70
N VAL A 94 -6.14 25.46 10.39
CA VAL A 94 -5.26 25.78 9.24
C VAL A 94 -6.02 25.66 7.92
N SER A 95 -6.97 24.71 7.82
CA SER A 95 -7.81 24.53 6.63
C SER A 95 -8.62 25.79 6.30
N ASN A 96 -9.21 26.41 7.33
CA ASN A 96 -10.09 27.56 7.16
C ASN A 96 -9.35 28.78 6.59
N ASP A 97 -8.12 29.04 7.06
CA ASP A 97 -7.34 30.17 6.54
C ASP A 97 -6.91 29.94 5.09
N PHE A 98 -6.54 28.72 4.71
CA PHE A 98 -6.22 28.42 3.33
C PHE A 98 -7.46 28.46 2.43
N LEU A 99 -8.64 28.08 2.93
CA LEU A 99 -9.90 28.22 2.22
C LEU A 99 -10.32 29.69 2.09
N GLU A 100 -10.13 30.50 3.13
CA GLU A 100 -10.38 31.94 3.09
C GLU A 100 -9.48 32.62 2.05
N LEU A 101 -8.18 32.27 2.05
CA LEU A 101 -7.24 32.71 1.03
C LEU A 101 -7.65 32.26 -0.37
N LEU A 102 -8.19 31.06 -0.52
CA LEU A 102 -8.64 30.54 -1.81
C LEU A 102 -9.89 31.27 -2.33
N LEU A 103 -10.86 31.55 -1.45
CA LEU A 103 -12.16 32.11 -1.82
C LEU A 103 -12.16 33.63 -1.92
N PHE A 104 -11.54 34.31 -0.96
CA PHE A 104 -11.61 35.76 -0.81
C PHE A 104 -10.28 36.46 -1.14
N GLY A 105 -9.17 35.70 -1.22
CA GLY A 105 -7.84 36.27 -1.42
C GLY A 105 -7.30 37.02 -0.21
N THR A 106 -7.99 36.94 0.94
CA THR A 106 -7.58 37.53 2.22
C THR A 106 -6.78 36.50 3.02
N THR A 107 -5.77 36.97 3.75
CA THR A 107 -4.99 36.15 4.68
C THR A 107 -5.12 36.69 6.08
N SER A 108 -5.19 35.79 7.07
CA SER A 108 -4.92 36.15 8.47
C SER A 108 -3.48 36.67 8.61
N LEU A 109 -3.23 37.54 9.59
CA LEU A 109 -1.89 38.08 9.87
C LEU A 109 -0.88 36.96 10.18
N GLU A 110 -1.36 35.90 10.83
CA GLU A 110 -0.59 34.70 11.17
C GLU A 110 -0.21 33.91 9.91
N LEU A 111 -1.18 33.63 9.02
CA LEU A 111 -0.90 32.96 7.76
C LEU A 111 0.04 33.79 6.87
N GLN A 112 -0.15 35.11 6.84
CA GLN A 112 0.72 36.00 6.07
C GLN A 112 2.17 35.98 6.59
N SER A 113 2.36 36.05 7.91
CA SER A 113 3.69 35.93 8.53
C SER A 113 4.33 34.57 8.24
N PHE A 114 3.59 33.48 8.37
CA PHE A 114 4.07 32.14 8.04
C PHE A 114 4.50 32.00 6.58
N LEU A 115 3.65 32.46 5.64
CA LEU A 115 3.92 32.35 4.21
C LEU A 115 5.14 33.17 3.78
N LEU A 116 5.32 34.36 4.36
CA LEU A 116 6.40 35.27 4.01
C LEU A 116 7.71 35.04 4.76
N GLN A 117 7.67 34.56 6.01
CA GLN A 117 8.84 34.45 6.89
C GLN A 117 9.32 33.01 7.09
N ASP A 118 8.42 32.05 7.27
CA ASP A 118 8.79 30.66 7.58
C ASP A 118 8.87 29.79 6.33
N LEU A 119 7.83 29.86 5.48
CA LEU A 119 7.77 29.05 4.27
C LEU A 119 8.63 29.65 3.17
N THR A 120 8.48 30.95 2.90
CA THR A 120 9.18 31.72 1.85
C THR A 120 9.02 31.14 0.43
N ASP A 121 9.38 31.91 -0.60
CA ASP A 121 9.35 31.42 -1.99
C ASP A 121 10.34 30.24 -2.20
N LYS A 122 11.54 30.35 -1.64
CA LYS A 122 12.61 29.35 -1.71
C LYS A 122 12.23 28.09 -0.94
N GLY A 123 11.69 28.25 0.27
CA GLY A 123 11.29 27.10 1.08
C GLY A 123 10.05 26.40 0.53
N LEU A 124 9.12 27.09 -0.13
CA LEU A 124 8.03 26.47 -0.89
C LEU A 124 8.55 25.67 -2.08
N LYS A 125 9.46 26.24 -2.90
CA LYS A 125 10.06 25.54 -4.04
C LYS A 125 10.81 24.28 -3.60
N LYS A 126 11.60 24.37 -2.52
CA LYS A 126 12.34 23.22 -1.96
C LYS A 126 11.38 22.13 -1.47
N LEU A 127 10.33 22.52 -0.75
CA LEU A 127 9.31 21.59 -0.25
C LEU A 127 8.56 20.91 -1.40
N GLY A 128 8.13 21.69 -2.39
CA GLY A 128 7.44 21.18 -3.58
C GLY A 128 8.28 20.18 -4.36
N PHE A 129 9.56 20.50 -4.57
CA PHE A 129 10.50 19.59 -5.24
C PHE A 129 10.73 18.30 -4.45
N SER A 130 10.92 18.39 -3.12
CA SER A 130 11.13 17.21 -2.27
C SER A 130 9.95 16.25 -2.36
N ILE A 131 8.73 16.77 -2.15
CA ILE A 131 7.51 15.96 -2.15
C ILE A 131 7.20 15.42 -3.56
N GLU A 132 7.39 16.21 -4.62
CA GLU A 132 7.22 15.74 -6.00
C GLU A 132 8.18 14.57 -6.31
N ASN A 133 9.44 14.66 -5.87
CA ASN A 133 10.41 13.59 -6.05
C ASN A 133 10.00 12.32 -5.32
N SER A 134 9.58 12.42 -4.05
CA SER A 134 9.12 11.27 -3.27
C SER A 134 7.86 10.63 -3.86
N TYR A 135 6.88 11.43 -4.30
CA TYR A 135 5.71 10.90 -5.00
C TYR A 135 6.08 10.21 -6.33
N SER A 136 7.02 10.78 -7.10
CA SER A 136 7.53 10.14 -8.33
C SER A 136 8.23 8.82 -8.03
N ASN A 137 8.94 8.72 -6.90
CA ASN A 137 9.58 7.49 -6.46
C ASN A 137 8.54 6.44 -6.09
N ILE A 138 7.53 6.78 -5.27
CA ILE A 138 6.43 5.87 -4.92
C ILE A 138 5.68 5.42 -6.19
N GLN A 139 5.38 6.34 -7.11
CA GLN A 139 4.73 6.01 -8.38
C GLN A 139 5.56 5.03 -9.21
N LYS A 140 6.88 5.23 -9.32
CA LYS A 140 7.78 4.29 -10.02
C LYS A 140 7.81 2.93 -9.35
N LEU A 141 7.84 2.87 -8.02
CA LEU A 141 7.77 1.60 -7.26
C LEU A 141 6.48 0.85 -7.57
N VAL A 142 5.32 1.54 -7.55
CA VAL A 142 4.02 0.93 -7.83
C VAL A 142 3.92 0.43 -9.28
N VAL A 143 4.19 1.30 -10.26
CA VAL A 143 3.97 0.97 -11.68
C VAL A 143 4.98 -0.05 -12.19
N ARG A 144 6.26 0.07 -11.82
CA ARG A 144 7.31 -0.78 -12.39
C ARG A 144 7.54 -2.06 -11.61
N GLN A 145 7.45 -2.00 -10.28
CA GLN A 145 7.87 -3.10 -9.41
C GLN A 145 6.67 -3.82 -8.83
N LEU A 146 5.77 -3.11 -8.14
CA LEU A 146 4.62 -3.72 -7.46
C LEU A 146 3.70 -4.45 -8.46
N GLN A 147 3.33 -3.82 -9.57
CA GLN A 147 2.49 -4.45 -10.59
C GLN A 147 3.17 -5.67 -11.23
N ARG A 148 4.45 -5.56 -11.58
CA ARG A 148 5.24 -6.67 -12.15
C ARG A 148 5.30 -7.86 -11.20
N VAL A 149 5.61 -7.63 -9.92
CA VAL A 149 5.69 -8.69 -8.92
C VAL A 149 4.32 -9.32 -8.67
N SER A 150 3.26 -8.51 -8.60
CA SER A 150 1.88 -9.00 -8.45
C SER A 150 1.47 -9.92 -9.62
N GLN A 151 1.80 -9.52 -10.85
CA GLN A 151 1.56 -10.33 -12.05
C GLN A 151 2.40 -11.61 -12.05
N ASN A 152 3.67 -11.55 -11.65
CA ASN A 152 4.53 -12.73 -11.54
C ASN A 152 3.99 -13.75 -10.52
N ILE A 153 3.59 -13.29 -9.32
CA ILE A 153 2.97 -14.15 -8.31
C ILE A 153 1.70 -14.80 -8.86
N THR A 154 0.81 -14.00 -9.46
CA THR A 154 -0.43 -14.49 -10.05
C THR A 154 -0.17 -15.53 -11.15
N SER A 155 0.84 -15.29 -12.00
CA SER A 155 1.23 -16.19 -13.07
C SER A 155 1.76 -17.54 -12.53
N HIS A 156 2.69 -17.50 -11.57
CA HIS A 156 3.22 -18.73 -10.97
C HIS A 156 2.17 -19.52 -10.18
N LEU A 157 1.25 -18.84 -9.50
CA LEU A 157 0.11 -19.50 -8.85
C LEU A 157 -0.87 -20.08 -9.88
N SER A 158 -1.04 -19.43 -11.04
CA SER A 158 -1.88 -19.95 -12.12
C SER A 158 -1.27 -21.20 -12.76
N ASP A 159 0.04 -21.23 -12.94
CA ASP A 159 0.77 -22.43 -13.37
C ASP A 159 0.58 -23.57 -12.35
N LEU A 160 0.72 -23.26 -11.06
CA LEU A 160 0.51 -24.22 -9.97
C LEU A 160 -0.94 -24.71 -9.95
N HIS A 161 -1.91 -23.83 -10.25
CA HIS A 161 -3.30 -24.24 -10.39
C HIS A 161 -3.47 -25.21 -11.56
N GLY A 162 -2.84 -24.94 -12.70
CA GLY A 162 -2.79 -25.87 -13.84
C GLY A 162 -2.23 -27.23 -13.46
N MET A 163 -1.12 -27.26 -12.70
CA MET A 163 -0.53 -28.50 -12.17
C MET A 163 -1.49 -29.23 -11.22
N SER A 164 -2.19 -28.51 -10.35
CA SER A 164 -3.16 -29.08 -9.39
C SER A 164 -4.35 -29.76 -10.07
N GLN A 165 -4.68 -29.42 -11.32
CA GLN A 165 -5.74 -30.09 -12.07
C GLN A 165 -5.33 -31.50 -12.53
N TRP A 166 -4.02 -31.82 -12.56
CA TRP A 166 -3.51 -33.13 -12.94
C TRP A 166 -3.32 -34.03 -11.71
N TYR A 167 -4.43 -34.57 -11.22
CA TYR A 167 -4.47 -35.39 -10.00
C TYR A 167 -3.49 -36.58 -10.03
N ASP A 168 -3.37 -37.28 -11.17
CA ASP A 168 -2.50 -38.46 -11.31
C ASP A 168 -1.00 -38.17 -11.10
N LYS A 169 -0.59 -36.91 -11.27
CA LYS A 169 0.80 -36.46 -11.11
C LYS A 169 1.02 -35.72 -9.79
N TYR A 170 0.15 -34.77 -9.48
CA TYR A 170 0.35 -33.83 -8.37
C TYR A 170 -0.60 -34.04 -7.19
N GLY A 171 -1.71 -34.77 -7.38
CA GLY A 171 -2.65 -35.08 -6.30
C GLY A 171 -2.02 -35.96 -5.21
N VAL A 172 -1.17 -36.91 -5.61
CA VAL A 172 -0.41 -37.78 -4.68
C VAL A 172 0.63 -36.98 -3.87
N LEU A 173 1.03 -35.81 -4.35
CA LEU A 173 1.93 -34.89 -3.66
C LEU A 173 1.18 -33.92 -2.72
N GLY A 174 -0.15 -34.06 -2.57
CA GLY A 174 -0.95 -33.22 -1.69
C GLY A 174 -1.34 -31.85 -2.26
N LEU A 175 -1.16 -31.62 -3.57
CA LEU A 175 -1.49 -30.33 -4.19
C LEU A 175 -3.01 -30.18 -4.36
N ASN A 176 -3.64 -29.38 -3.49
CA ASN A 176 -5.08 -29.19 -3.50
C ASN A 176 -5.54 -28.09 -4.48
N PRO A 177 -6.37 -28.42 -5.49
CA PRO A 177 -6.77 -27.47 -6.52
C PRO A 177 -7.61 -26.30 -6.01
N ASP A 178 -8.39 -26.48 -4.94
CA ASP A 178 -9.25 -25.41 -4.41
C ASP A 178 -8.44 -24.42 -3.58
N LYS A 179 -7.45 -24.88 -2.80
CA LYS A 179 -6.54 -23.99 -2.07
C LYS A 179 -5.65 -23.17 -3.00
N VAL A 180 -5.09 -23.81 -4.03
CA VAL A 180 -4.29 -23.10 -5.04
C VAL A 180 -5.17 -22.10 -5.81
N ARG A 181 -6.43 -22.44 -6.13
CA ARG A 181 -7.36 -21.49 -6.76
C ARG A 181 -7.62 -20.28 -5.85
N ALA A 182 -7.85 -20.49 -4.55
CA ALA A 182 -8.03 -19.40 -3.61
C ALA A 182 -6.80 -18.48 -3.59
N ALA A 183 -5.60 -19.04 -3.59
CA ALA A 183 -4.36 -18.25 -3.70
C ALA A 183 -4.29 -17.44 -5.00
N VAL A 184 -4.67 -18.01 -6.16
CA VAL A 184 -4.76 -17.28 -7.44
C VAL A 184 -5.76 -16.12 -7.35
N GLN A 185 -6.93 -16.34 -6.74
CA GLN A 185 -7.96 -15.31 -6.60
C GLN A 185 -7.48 -14.15 -5.71
N VAL A 186 -6.83 -14.46 -4.59
CA VAL A 186 -6.26 -13.47 -3.67
C VAL A 186 -5.13 -12.69 -4.34
N ALA A 187 -4.25 -13.36 -5.10
CA ALA A 187 -3.18 -12.71 -5.88
C ALA A 187 -3.71 -11.78 -6.97
N GLY A 188 -4.75 -12.20 -7.69
CA GLY A 188 -5.41 -11.35 -8.68
C GLY A 188 -6.09 -10.13 -8.06
N ALA A 189 -6.76 -10.31 -6.92
CA ALA A 189 -7.33 -9.21 -6.16
C ALA A 189 -6.24 -8.25 -5.63
N PHE A 190 -5.09 -8.76 -5.20
CA PHE A 190 -3.92 -7.94 -4.86
C PHE A 190 -3.41 -7.13 -6.07
N ALA A 191 -3.34 -7.72 -7.26
CA ALA A 191 -2.94 -7.00 -8.47
C ALA A 191 -3.91 -5.85 -8.85
N VAL A 192 -5.22 -6.06 -8.69
CA VAL A 192 -6.23 -4.99 -8.84
C VAL A 192 -6.00 -3.89 -7.81
N SER A 193 -5.65 -4.26 -6.58
CA SER A 193 -5.36 -3.33 -5.48
C SER A 193 -4.13 -2.46 -5.75
N ALA A 194 -3.08 -3.03 -6.34
CA ALA A 194 -1.91 -2.26 -6.79
C ALA A 194 -2.28 -1.23 -7.86
N SER A 195 -3.24 -1.56 -8.74
CA SER A 195 -3.74 -0.64 -9.77
C SER A 195 -4.62 0.47 -9.18
N GLU A 196 -5.42 0.15 -8.17
CA GLU A 196 -6.18 1.15 -7.37
C GLU A 196 -5.22 2.15 -6.71
N LEU A 197 -4.17 1.65 -6.04
CA LEU A 197 -3.16 2.49 -5.40
C LEU A 197 -2.46 3.42 -6.41
N GLN A 198 -2.15 2.93 -7.62
CA GLN A 198 -1.63 3.78 -8.70
C GLN A 198 -2.57 4.96 -9.00
N GLN A 199 -3.87 4.71 -9.16
CA GLN A 199 -4.84 5.78 -9.46
C GLN A 199 -4.94 6.81 -8.33
N VAL A 200 -4.87 6.35 -7.08
CA VAL A 200 -4.86 7.21 -5.90
C VAL A 200 -3.60 8.09 -5.86
N ILE A 201 -2.43 7.53 -6.16
CA ILE A 201 -1.17 8.28 -6.28
C ILE A 201 -1.26 9.31 -7.41
N ASP A 202 -1.72 8.91 -8.60
CA ASP A 202 -1.83 9.80 -9.76
C ASP A 202 -2.76 10.99 -9.49
N THR A 203 -3.87 10.74 -8.81
CA THR A 203 -4.82 11.78 -8.38
C THR A 203 -4.18 12.69 -7.33
N SER A 204 -3.48 12.11 -6.35
CA SER A 204 -2.83 12.87 -5.28
C SER A 204 -1.72 13.78 -5.81
N ILE A 205 -0.94 13.32 -6.80
CA ILE A 205 0.09 14.13 -7.48
C ILE A 205 -0.55 15.32 -8.20
N LYS A 206 -1.69 15.13 -8.89
CA LYS A 206 -2.40 16.23 -9.57
C LYS A 206 -2.90 17.28 -8.57
N ASN A 207 -3.57 16.83 -7.50
CA ASN A 207 -4.05 17.71 -6.43
C ASN A 207 -2.91 18.49 -5.79
N PHE A 208 -1.80 17.81 -5.51
CA PHE A 208 -0.59 18.39 -4.95
C PHE A 208 0.03 19.47 -5.86
N LYS A 209 0.20 19.18 -7.16
CA LYS A 209 0.76 20.14 -8.12
C LYS A 209 -0.11 21.39 -8.25
N ALA A 210 -1.44 21.22 -8.28
CA ALA A 210 -2.37 22.34 -8.31
C ALA A 210 -2.26 23.21 -7.05
N PHE A 211 -2.21 22.59 -5.87
CA PHE A 211 -2.05 23.29 -4.58
C PHE A 211 -0.74 24.10 -4.51
N PHE A 212 0.40 23.49 -4.84
CA PHE A 212 1.69 24.21 -4.79
C PHE A 212 1.79 25.34 -5.81
N ARG A 213 1.25 25.14 -7.02
CA ARG A 213 1.21 26.20 -8.03
C ARG A 213 0.36 27.37 -7.56
N TRP A 214 -0.82 27.10 -7.00
CA TRP A 214 -1.69 28.13 -6.43
C TRP A 214 -1.01 28.87 -5.28
N LEU A 215 -0.45 28.13 -4.34
CA LEU A 215 0.18 28.70 -3.16
C LEU A 215 1.39 29.57 -3.54
N TYR A 216 2.16 29.15 -4.55
CA TYR A 216 3.26 29.96 -5.07
C TYR A 216 2.78 31.31 -5.65
N ILE A 217 1.69 31.30 -6.42
CA ILE A 217 1.09 32.54 -6.95
C ILE A 217 0.58 33.42 -5.81
N ALA A 218 -0.04 32.82 -4.78
CA ALA A 218 -0.54 33.56 -3.62
C ALA A 218 0.61 34.25 -2.86
N ILE A 219 1.72 33.56 -2.61
CA ILE A 219 2.90 34.15 -1.95
C ILE A 219 3.45 35.32 -2.76
N LEU A 220 3.62 35.17 -4.09
CA LEU A 220 4.12 36.26 -4.94
C LEU A 220 3.22 37.50 -4.88
N ARG A 221 1.89 37.31 -4.93
CA ARG A 221 0.93 38.41 -4.82
C ARG A 221 1.00 39.10 -3.45
N LEU A 222 1.16 38.34 -2.37
CA LEU A 222 1.33 38.89 -1.02
C LEU A 222 2.65 39.67 -0.86
N SER A 223 3.69 39.27 -1.59
CA SER A 223 4.99 39.97 -1.63
C SER A 223 5.03 41.20 -2.56
N ASN A 224 3.91 41.57 -3.21
CA ASN A 224 3.85 42.57 -4.28
C ASN A 224 4.79 42.25 -5.48
N GLU A 225 5.15 40.98 -5.68
CA GLU A 225 5.89 40.53 -6.84
C GLU A 225 4.93 40.07 -7.94
N HIS A 226 5.17 40.47 -9.18
CA HIS A 226 4.32 40.03 -10.29
C HIS A 226 4.63 38.58 -10.67
N PRO A 227 3.64 37.66 -10.59
CA PRO A 227 3.85 36.29 -11.04
C PRO A 227 4.10 36.26 -12.56
N PRO A 228 5.04 35.43 -13.04
CA PRO A 228 5.26 35.26 -14.47
C PRO A 228 3.96 34.92 -15.20
N GLY A 229 3.71 35.55 -16.36
CA GLY A 229 2.45 35.44 -17.11
C GLY A 229 2.04 34.00 -17.49
N GLU A 230 2.99 33.07 -17.55
CA GLU A 230 2.74 31.63 -17.78
C GLU A 230 2.18 30.91 -16.55
N ILE A 231 2.62 31.30 -15.34
CA ILE A 231 2.22 30.66 -14.09
C ILE A 231 0.83 31.15 -13.65
N ASN A 232 0.47 32.40 -13.98
CA ASN A 232 -0.76 33.08 -13.54
C ASN A 232 -2.06 32.56 -14.20
N LYS A 233 -1.96 31.66 -15.20
CA LYS A 233 -3.13 31.04 -15.85
C LYS A 233 -3.57 29.79 -15.08
N MET A 234 -4.39 29.98 -14.04
CA MET A 234 -5.01 28.90 -13.29
C MET A 234 -6.46 28.71 -13.79
N THR A 235 -6.83 27.48 -14.11
CA THR A 235 -8.18 27.15 -14.60
C THR A 235 -9.14 26.88 -13.44
N GLN A 236 -10.45 26.89 -13.70
CA GLN A 236 -11.46 26.49 -12.71
C GLN A 236 -11.27 25.04 -12.23
N HIS A 237 -10.73 24.18 -13.09
CA HIS A 237 -10.42 22.80 -12.75
C HIS A 237 -9.24 22.71 -11.76
N ASP A 238 -8.22 23.57 -11.92
CA ASP A 238 -7.11 23.65 -10.98
C ASP A 238 -7.59 24.13 -9.60
N ILE A 239 -8.51 25.09 -9.55
CA ILE A 239 -9.11 25.57 -8.29
C ILE A 239 -9.85 24.44 -7.58
N LYS A 240 -10.61 23.61 -8.32
CA LYS A 240 -11.26 22.43 -7.77
C LYS A 240 -10.24 21.46 -7.15
N PHE A 241 -9.12 21.21 -7.82
CA PHE A 241 -8.04 20.37 -7.27
C PHE A 241 -7.42 20.94 -5.99
N VAL A 242 -7.28 22.25 -5.88
CA VAL A 242 -6.82 22.91 -4.65
C VAL A 242 -7.83 22.70 -3.53
N ALA A 243 -9.12 22.90 -3.79
CA ALA A 243 -10.18 22.67 -2.79
C ALA A 243 -10.24 21.20 -2.36
N ASP A 244 -10.12 20.26 -3.30
CA ASP A 244 -10.04 18.83 -3.01
C ASP A 244 -8.80 18.52 -2.15
N PHE A 245 -7.63 19.09 -2.47
CA PHE A 245 -6.42 18.93 -1.65
C PHE A 245 -6.62 19.46 -0.23
N LEU A 246 -7.19 20.66 -0.08
CA LEU A 246 -7.42 21.27 1.23
C LEU A 246 -8.36 20.42 2.08
N ARG A 247 -9.47 19.97 1.48
CA ARG A 247 -10.42 19.07 2.14
C ARG A 247 -9.75 17.76 2.55
N ASP A 248 -9.09 17.09 1.62
CA ASP A 248 -8.60 15.73 1.85
C ASP A 248 -7.43 15.68 2.87
N ASN A 249 -6.63 16.74 2.98
CA ASN A 249 -5.40 16.75 3.81
C ASN A 249 -5.50 17.62 5.08
N PHE A 250 -6.43 18.59 5.14
CA PHE A 250 -6.57 19.48 6.29
C PHE A 250 -7.92 19.36 7.02
N THR A 251 -8.93 18.68 6.49
CA THR A 251 -10.23 18.50 7.18
C THR A 251 -10.11 17.64 8.44
N HIS A 252 -9.15 16.72 8.56
CA HIS A 252 -8.90 15.99 9.82
C HIS A 252 -8.26 16.85 10.94
N LEU A 253 -7.91 18.11 10.66
CA LEU A 253 -7.56 19.10 11.70
C LEU A 253 -8.81 19.78 12.29
N LEU A 254 -9.99 19.52 11.73
CA LEU A 254 -11.29 19.94 12.24
C LEU A 254 -11.79 18.91 13.24
N GLY A 255 -11.10 18.77 14.38
CA GLY A 255 -11.76 18.22 15.56
C GLY A 255 -12.93 19.13 15.92
N GLU A 256 -14.07 18.93 15.26
CA GLU A 256 -15.36 19.10 15.90
C GLU A 256 -15.36 18.02 17.00
N ASP A 257 -14.94 18.45 18.18
CA ASP A 257 -15.23 17.75 19.43
C ASP A 257 -16.76 17.70 19.56
N GLU A 258 -17.37 16.65 19.02
CA GLU A 258 -18.65 16.16 19.52
C GLU A 258 -18.38 14.77 20.12
N ASP A 259 -18.21 14.78 21.44
CA ASP A 259 -18.50 13.69 22.38
C ASP A 259 -17.90 12.30 22.09
N ASP A 260 -16.67 12.08 22.53
CA ASP A 260 -16.24 10.73 22.93
C ASP A 260 -15.21 10.79 24.07
N GLU A 261 -15.70 11.19 25.26
CA GLU A 261 -15.08 10.76 26.52
C GLU A 261 -15.20 9.23 26.58
N HIS A 262 -14.19 8.50 26.09
CA HIS A 262 -13.69 7.22 26.62
C HIS A 262 -12.78 6.52 25.59
N THR A 263 -11.55 6.99 25.40
CA THR A 263 -10.42 6.09 25.14
C THR A 263 -9.13 6.68 25.70
N THR A 264 -8.76 6.22 26.89
CA THR A 264 -7.42 6.37 27.46
C THR A 264 -6.38 5.67 26.59
N SER A 265 -5.20 6.29 26.50
CA SER A 265 -3.92 5.77 25.98
C SER A 265 -3.67 5.87 24.47
N SER A 266 -3.29 7.07 24.04
CA SER A 266 -1.98 7.36 23.41
C SER A 266 -2.08 8.74 22.74
N SER A 267 -1.06 9.56 22.93
CA SER A 267 -0.90 10.89 22.35
C SER A 267 -1.00 10.84 20.82
N LYS A 268 -2.22 10.94 20.27
CA LYS A 268 -2.43 11.19 18.85
C LYS A 268 -2.06 12.65 18.58
N THR A 269 -0.82 12.89 18.19
CA THR A 269 -0.44 14.08 17.45
C THR A 269 -1.31 14.13 16.20
N GLN A 270 -2.42 14.88 16.25
CA GLN A 270 -3.30 15.19 15.11
C GLN A 270 -2.52 16.11 14.16
N GLY A 271 -1.62 15.48 13.41
CA GLY A 271 -0.79 16.14 12.41
C GLY A 271 -1.40 16.16 11.02
N PHE A 272 -0.72 16.87 10.13
CA PHE A 272 -1.06 16.96 8.72
C PHE A 272 -0.92 15.57 8.09
N LYS A 273 -2.04 14.86 7.90
CA LYS A 273 -2.02 13.52 7.33
C LYS A 273 -2.40 13.60 5.87
N LEU A 274 -1.48 13.15 5.05
CA LEU A 274 -1.65 13.03 3.61
C LEU A 274 -2.50 11.76 3.34
N GLU A 275 -3.74 11.75 3.83
CA GLU A 275 -4.47 10.52 4.20
C GLU A 275 -4.74 9.57 3.03
N LYS A 276 -4.93 10.09 1.81
CA LYS A 276 -5.36 9.27 0.66
C LYS A 276 -4.37 8.19 0.26
N VAL A 277 -3.08 8.48 0.26
CA VAL A 277 -2.02 7.50 -0.03
C VAL A 277 -1.56 6.81 1.26
N GLY A 278 -1.51 7.55 2.37
CA GLY A 278 -1.07 7.02 3.66
C GLY A 278 -1.94 5.90 4.20
N GLN A 279 -3.27 5.94 4.02
CA GLN A 279 -4.18 4.88 4.46
C GLN A 279 -3.88 3.51 3.80
N TYR A 280 -3.33 3.50 2.58
CA TYR A 280 -2.94 2.25 1.93
C TYR A 280 -1.67 1.67 2.55
N LEU A 281 -0.77 2.52 3.06
CA LEU A 281 0.54 2.15 3.59
C LEU A 281 0.55 1.92 5.11
N LYS A 282 -0.59 2.08 5.77
CA LYS A 282 -0.79 1.73 7.18
C LYS A 282 -1.46 0.38 7.30
N LYS A 283 -1.20 -0.35 8.37
CA LYS A 283 -1.89 -1.62 8.68
C LYS A 283 -3.24 -1.36 9.36
N GLU A 284 -4.07 -0.54 8.74
CA GLU A 284 -5.39 -0.13 9.24
C GLU A 284 -6.39 -0.17 8.07
N ASP A 285 -7.68 -0.21 8.37
CA ASP A 285 -8.71 -0.13 7.33
C ASP A 285 -8.72 1.27 6.70
N LEU A 286 -9.12 1.34 5.42
CA LEU A 286 -9.20 2.59 4.67
C LEU A 286 -10.29 3.49 5.27
N VAL A 287 -9.88 4.66 5.77
CA VAL A 287 -10.79 5.69 6.32
C VAL A 287 -11.56 6.40 5.20
N GLN A 288 -10.92 6.59 4.05
CA GLN A 288 -11.51 7.23 2.87
C GLN A 288 -11.29 6.34 1.63
N PRO A 289 -12.06 5.24 1.49
CA PRO A 289 -11.97 4.41 0.31
C PRO A 289 -12.32 5.21 -0.96
N PRO A 290 -11.79 4.82 -2.13
CA PRO A 290 -12.25 5.34 -3.42
C PRO A 290 -13.77 5.21 -3.54
N ASN A 291 -14.42 6.14 -4.24
CA ASN A 291 -15.86 6.06 -4.48
C ASN A 291 -16.18 4.87 -5.39
N TYR A 292 -16.49 3.73 -4.78
CA TYR A 292 -16.89 2.50 -5.45
C TYR A 292 -18.32 2.56 -6.00
N SER A 293 -19.18 3.40 -5.42
CA SER A 293 -20.59 3.51 -5.81
C SER A 293 -20.78 4.12 -7.19
N ASP A 294 -19.86 5.00 -7.63
CA ASP A 294 -19.95 5.63 -8.96
C ASP A 294 -19.46 4.72 -10.09
N ASN A 295 -18.83 3.58 -9.78
CA ASN A 295 -18.24 2.70 -10.79
C ASN A 295 -19.34 1.82 -11.44
N PRO A 296 -19.61 1.96 -12.75
CA PRO A 296 -20.64 1.17 -13.44
C PRO A 296 -20.41 -0.34 -13.35
N TRP A 297 -19.15 -0.78 -13.30
CA TRP A 297 -18.81 -2.20 -13.14
C TRP A 297 -19.19 -2.74 -11.76
N ILE A 298 -18.98 -1.95 -10.70
CA ILE A 298 -19.31 -2.33 -9.33
C ILE A 298 -20.84 -2.32 -9.15
N GLN A 299 -21.53 -1.34 -9.72
CA GLN A 299 -23.00 -1.32 -9.75
C GLN A 299 -23.55 -2.57 -10.46
N PHE A 300 -22.98 -2.93 -11.61
CA PHE A 300 -23.36 -4.14 -12.35
C PHE A 300 -23.13 -5.42 -11.52
N LEU A 301 -21.95 -5.56 -10.90
CA LEU A 301 -21.63 -6.71 -10.03
C LEU A 301 -22.54 -6.80 -8.80
N ASN A 302 -22.96 -5.66 -8.24
CA ASN A 302 -23.86 -5.63 -7.08
C ASN A 302 -25.32 -5.90 -7.46
N SER A 303 -25.72 -5.59 -8.69
CA SER A 303 -27.09 -5.78 -9.18
C SER A 303 -27.46 -7.25 -9.43
N THR A 304 -26.47 -8.14 -9.52
CA THR A 304 -26.65 -9.53 -9.95
C THR A 304 -26.04 -10.50 -8.95
N THR A 305 -26.82 -11.47 -8.46
CA THR A 305 -26.38 -12.44 -7.45
C THR A 305 -25.39 -13.48 -8.00
N PHE A 306 -25.52 -13.88 -9.27
CA PHE A 306 -24.70 -14.93 -9.89
C PHE A 306 -23.21 -14.60 -10.04
N HIS A 307 -22.83 -13.32 -10.00
CA HIS A 307 -21.45 -12.90 -10.23
C HIS A 307 -20.60 -12.91 -8.95
N ARG A 308 -21.22 -12.80 -7.77
CA ARG A 308 -20.50 -12.86 -6.48
C ARG A 308 -19.90 -14.23 -6.20
N ASP A 309 -20.54 -15.28 -6.71
CA ASP A 309 -20.07 -16.68 -6.59
C ASP A 309 -19.24 -17.14 -7.80
N SER A 310 -18.93 -16.23 -8.74
CA SER A 310 -18.16 -16.57 -9.93
C SER A 310 -16.73 -16.95 -9.56
N LYS A 311 -16.33 -18.17 -9.94
CA LYS A 311 -14.96 -18.67 -9.75
C LYS A 311 -13.91 -17.93 -10.59
N ILE A 312 -14.35 -17.10 -11.54
CA ILE A 312 -13.50 -16.42 -12.53
C ILE A 312 -13.16 -15.00 -12.10
N LEU A 313 -14.04 -14.35 -11.33
CA LEU A 313 -13.84 -12.97 -10.91
C LEU A 313 -12.97 -12.92 -9.66
N TYR A 314 -12.09 -11.93 -9.60
CA TYR A 314 -11.32 -11.68 -8.38
C TYR A 314 -12.22 -11.04 -7.32
N PRO A 315 -12.12 -11.47 -6.06
CA PRO A 315 -12.90 -10.90 -4.98
C PRO A 315 -12.53 -9.42 -4.78
N CYS A 316 -13.54 -8.56 -4.62
CA CYS A 316 -13.31 -7.16 -4.29
C CYS A 316 -12.88 -7.03 -2.82
N MET A 317 -11.59 -6.82 -2.57
CA MET A 317 -11.07 -6.51 -1.23
C MET A 317 -11.24 -5.02 -0.89
N GLN A 318 -12.47 -4.53 -0.90
CA GLN A 318 -12.77 -3.13 -0.58
C GLN A 318 -12.41 -2.81 0.88
N GLY A 319 -11.93 -1.60 1.13
CA GLY A 319 -11.73 -1.09 2.50
C GLY A 319 -10.46 -1.55 3.21
N LYS A 320 -9.69 -2.51 2.67
CA LYS A 320 -8.43 -2.97 3.29
C LYS A 320 -7.20 -2.24 2.74
N SER A 321 -6.16 -2.04 3.55
CA SER A 321 -4.90 -1.46 3.10
C SER A 321 -4.04 -2.42 2.28
N ILE A 322 -2.97 -1.93 1.62
CA ILE A 322 -2.09 -2.80 0.82
C ILE A 322 -1.34 -3.80 1.72
N LEU A 323 -1.02 -3.40 2.96
CA LEU A 323 -0.35 -4.28 3.93
C LEU A 323 -1.27 -5.42 4.37
N GLN A 324 -2.53 -5.12 4.71
CA GLN A 324 -3.51 -6.15 5.06
C GLN A 324 -3.79 -7.10 3.88
N ARG A 325 -3.89 -6.56 2.66
CA ARG A 325 -4.08 -7.37 1.45
C ARG A 325 -2.86 -8.25 1.15
N LYS A 326 -1.64 -7.78 1.48
CA LYS A 326 -0.41 -8.57 1.38
C LYS A 326 -0.38 -9.70 2.41
N ASP A 327 -0.79 -9.46 3.66
CA ASP A 327 -0.87 -10.52 4.68
C ASP A 327 -1.86 -11.63 4.26
N LEU A 328 -3.00 -11.26 3.68
CA LEU A 328 -3.96 -12.23 3.13
C LEU A 328 -3.38 -13.02 1.96
N LEU A 329 -2.57 -12.38 1.11
CA LEU A 329 -1.87 -13.07 0.03
C LEU A 329 -0.87 -14.08 0.59
N ASP A 330 -0.08 -13.70 1.58
CA ASP A 330 0.89 -14.59 2.19
C ASP A 330 0.21 -15.79 2.86
N GLU A 331 -0.87 -15.57 3.62
CA GLU A 331 -1.66 -16.64 4.23
C GLU A 331 -2.26 -17.58 3.18
N ALA A 332 -2.79 -17.04 2.08
CA ALA A 332 -3.35 -17.86 1.01
C ALA A 332 -2.28 -18.69 0.28
N VAL A 333 -1.09 -18.13 0.05
CA VAL A 333 0.04 -18.83 -0.54
C VAL A 333 0.58 -19.90 0.41
N GLU A 334 0.74 -19.57 1.69
CA GLU A 334 1.20 -20.52 2.71
C GLU A 334 0.25 -21.73 2.82
N ASN A 335 -1.06 -21.48 2.85
CA ASN A 335 -2.07 -22.54 2.84
C ASN A 335 -2.03 -23.43 1.59
N ALA A 336 -1.66 -22.88 0.44
CA ALA A 336 -1.53 -23.64 -0.81
C ALA A 336 -0.22 -24.44 -0.89
N VAL A 337 0.84 -24.00 -0.20
CA VAL A 337 2.20 -24.56 -0.27
C VAL A 337 2.52 -25.52 0.89
N LEU A 338 1.87 -25.37 2.06
CA LEU A 338 2.11 -26.20 3.25
C LEU A 338 1.51 -27.61 3.17
N GLU A 339 0.41 -27.83 2.44
CA GLU A 339 -0.19 -29.18 2.36
C GLU A 339 0.74 -30.24 1.73
N PRO A 340 1.55 -29.89 0.72
CA PRO A 340 2.56 -30.79 0.16
C PRO A 340 3.85 -31.00 0.98
N ALA A 341 4.05 -30.27 2.10
CA ALA A 341 5.34 -30.16 2.80
C ALA A 341 5.59 -31.23 3.87
#